data_AF-A0A813LNE3-F1
#
_entry.id   AF-A0A813LNE3-F1
#
_cell.length_a   1.000
_cell.length_b   1.000
_cell.length_c   1.000
_cell.angle_alpha   90.00
_cell.angle_beta   90.00
_cell.angle_gamma   90.00
#
_symmetry.space_group_name_H-M   'P 1'
#
loop_
_entity.id
_entity.type
_entity.pdbx_description
1 polymer ?
#
loop_
_entity_poly.entity_id
_entity_poly.type
_entity_poly.pdbx_seq_one_letter_code
_entity_poly.pdbx_strand_id
1 'polypeptide(L)'
;MDFEATAGSIVPLAQAMASPASKFQTVKVQGTGAIKTDFALPYDGAELRGQELESQCDQWAEVGTMEPDCAAALKAGARKLGELKGRTFLILGAGSELGPARPLLEAGATVVAVATRRSQRWADLIAFARGTAGTLLIPVAGQAGQAWQVPGSDEELAKSAGADLLAEAPAVSEWLVRCGRVAPGLVTLGTYLYADGEANMRLTAAADFVVEALAKALGNQKVSFAYLASSSTAVVIPPEAVQAQADNYAQANNWAKLCGTRRNCAPLEGSSVPLHIYRGIEVLQGPNYALSQSMRQWRAVLLHMEGFVVSAPVAPNCRTESVLHNKTMAVILEGVGYWAPMESFDADTARMAMYAILISDLSEKPPQLASPMHLFARKSFHSGGWRCPFELSSLGMTTWVLGKLAPRKRPKH
;
A
#
# COMPACT_ATOMS: atom_id res chain seq x y z
N MET A 1 -20.43 -12.34 -7.28
CA MET A 1 -19.68 -11.70 -8.37
C MET A 1 -19.43 -12.75 -9.42
N ASP A 2 -19.85 -12.46 -10.64
CA ASP A 2 -19.58 -13.33 -11.78
C ASP A 2 -18.16 -13.07 -12.29
N PHE A 3 -17.48 -14.14 -12.68
CA PHE A 3 -16.13 -14.14 -13.21
C PHE A 3 -16.19 -14.59 -14.67
N GLU A 4 -15.72 -13.71 -15.55
CA GLU A 4 -15.56 -14.01 -16.96
C GLU A 4 -14.16 -14.59 -17.18
N ALA A 5 -14.10 -15.89 -17.45
CA ALA A 5 -12.84 -16.54 -17.76
C ALA A 5 -12.30 -16.08 -19.12
N THR A 6 -10.99 -16.23 -19.36
CA THR A 6 -10.35 -15.88 -20.64
C THR A 6 -11.00 -16.54 -21.87
N ALA A 7 -11.71 -17.66 -21.68
CA ALA A 7 -12.46 -18.37 -22.73
C ALA A 7 -13.87 -17.81 -22.98
N GLY A 8 -14.27 -16.71 -22.32
CA GLY A 8 -15.58 -16.05 -22.46
C GLY A 8 -16.71 -16.72 -21.66
N SER A 9 -16.43 -17.76 -20.87
CA SER A 9 -17.43 -18.36 -19.99
C SER A 9 -17.60 -17.56 -18.70
N ILE A 10 -18.85 -17.36 -18.28
CA ILE A 10 -19.21 -16.66 -17.05
C ILE A 10 -19.60 -17.69 -15.99
N VAL A 11 -18.91 -17.69 -14.86
CA VAL A 11 -19.19 -18.54 -13.70
C VAL A 11 -19.09 -17.72 -12.41
N PRO A 12 -19.72 -18.11 -11.30
CA PRO A 12 -19.46 -17.48 -10.01
C PRO A 12 -17.97 -17.50 -9.67
N LEU A 13 -17.41 -16.37 -9.23
CA LEU A 13 -15.97 -16.26 -8.91
C LEU A 13 -15.51 -17.33 -7.89
N ALA A 14 -16.32 -17.61 -6.87
CA ALA A 14 -16.03 -18.68 -5.91
C ALA A 14 -15.90 -20.06 -6.55
N GLN A 15 -16.71 -20.35 -7.59
CA GLN A 15 -16.63 -21.60 -8.34
C GLN A 15 -15.37 -21.65 -9.20
N ALA A 16 -15.01 -20.55 -9.88
CA ALA A 16 -13.77 -20.47 -10.65
C ALA A 16 -12.53 -20.70 -9.77
N MET A 17 -12.52 -20.10 -8.57
CA MET A 17 -11.43 -20.22 -7.61
C MET A 17 -11.31 -21.63 -6.99
N ALA A 18 -12.38 -22.42 -7.00
CA ALA A 18 -12.38 -23.79 -6.46
C ALA A 18 -11.65 -24.80 -7.35
N SER A 19 -11.48 -24.50 -8.65
CA SER A 19 -10.81 -25.37 -9.63
C SER A 19 -9.67 -24.64 -10.33
N PRO A 20 -8.60 -24.25 -9.61
CA PRO A 20 -7.57 -23.43 -10.20
C PRO A 20 -6.72 -24.21 -11.22
N ALA A 21 -6.52 -23.62 -12.40
CA ALA A 21 -5.73 -24.24 -13.46
C ALA A 21 -4.24 -23.89 -13.32
N SER A 22 -3.37 -24.89 -13.42
CA SER A 22 -1.92 -24.67 -13.52
C SER A 22 -1.60 -24.12 -14.92
N LYS A 23 -1.41 -22.80 -15.00
CA LYS A 23 -1.14 -22.06 -16.25
C LYS A 23 0.27 -21.49 -16.29
N PHE A 24 0.75 -21.00 -15.16
CA PHE A 24 2.00 -20.25 -15.09
C PHE A 24 3.17 -21.15 -14.73
N GLN A 25 4.26 -20.99 -15.46
CA GLN A 25 5.60 -21.42 -15.07
C GLN A 25 6.34 -20.26 -14.43
N THR A 26 7.37 -20.58 -13.65
CA THR A 26 8.16 -19.58 -12.92
C THR A 26 9.51 -19.41 -13.58
N VAL A 27 9.82 -18.21 -14.07
CA VAL A 27 11.17 -17.84 -14.47
C VAL A 27 11.84 -17.06 -13.33
N LYS A 28 13.06 -17.47 -12.97
CA LYS A 28 13.86 -16.84 -11.93
C LYS A 28 14.88 -15.87 -12.56
N VAL A 29 14.82 -14.62 -12.13
CA VAL A 29 15.80 -13.58 -12.42
C VAL A 29 16.59 -13.32 -11.13
N GLN A 30 17.83 -13.82 -11.08
CA GLN A 30 18.74 -13.60 -9.97
C GLN A 30 19.51 -12.29 -10.19
N GLY A 31 19.48 -11.43 -9.17
CA GLY A 31 20.32 -10.24 -9.09
C GLY A 31 21.76 -10.57 -8.70
N THR A 32 22.69 -9.71 -9.10
CA THR A 32 24.15 -9.86 -8.89
C THR A 32 24.78 -8.70 -8.11
N GLY A 33 23.97 -7.71 -7.72
CA GLY A 33 24.42 -6.55 -6.96
C GLY A 33 24.64 -6.84 -5.47
N ALA A 34 25.21 -5.86 -4.77
CA ALA A 34 25.38 -5.92 -3.33
C ALA A 34 24.06 -5.67 -2.59
N ILE A 35 23.90 -6.31 -1.43
CA ILE A 35 22.74 -6.09 -0.55
C ILE A 35 22.78 -4.66 0.00
N LYS A 36 21.68 -3.93 -0.16
CA LYS A 36 21.52 -2.61 0.44
C LYS A 36 21.04 -2.76 1.88
N THR A 37 21.89 -2.39 2.83
CA THR A 37 21.58 -2.43 4.27
C THR A 37 21.25 -1.06 4.84
N ASP A 38 21.67 0.00 4.16
CA ASP A 38 21.44 1.37 4.62
C ASP A 38 20.13 1.91 4.06
N PHE A 39 19.24 2.30 4.96
CA PHE A 39 17.98 2.93 4.63
C PHE A 39 18.17 4.43 4.34
N ALA A 40 17.46 4.92 3.33
CA ALA A 40 17.38 6.33 2.97
C ALA A 40 15.93 6.68 2.69
N LEU A 41 15.47 7.81 3.23
CA LEU A 41 14.15 8.36 2.94
C LEU A 41 14.30 9.62 2.08
N PRO A 42 13.96 9.56 0.79
CA PRO A 42 13.88 10.76 -0.04
C PRO A 42 12.83 11.72 0.53
N TYR A 43 13.21 12.96 0.80
CA TYR A 43 12.29 14.00 1.27
C TYR A 43 12.84 15.39 0.96
N ASP A 44 12.02 16.21 0.31
CA ASP A 44 12.29 17.64 0.05
C ASP A 44 13.66 17.91 -0.59
N GLY A 45 14.04 17.11 -1.59
CA GLY A 45 15.33 17.27 -2.28
C GLY A 45 16.51 16.57 -1.61
N ALA A 46 16.34 16.00 -0.41
CA ALA A 46 17.38 15.31 0.36
C ALA A 46 17.13 13.80 0.49
N GLU A 47 18.18 13.05 0.81
CA GLU A 47 18.08 11.65 1.25
C GLU A 47 18.33 11.56 2.76
N LEU A 48 17.26 11.55 3.55
CA LEU A 48 17.38 11.54 5.01
C LEU A 48 17.90 10.18 5.51
N ARG A 49 18.92 10.22 6.36
CA ARG A 49 19.61 9.06 6.93
C ARG A 49 19.92 9.28 8.42
N GLY A 50 20.11 8.20 9.16
CA GLY A 50 20.54 8.25 10.56
C GLY A 50 19.76 9.28 11.39
N GLN A 51 20.46 10.21 12.02
CA GLN A 51 19.87 11.23 12.89
C GLN A 51 18.94 12.21 12.15
N GLU A 52 19.20 12.51 10.88
CA GLU A 52 18.34 13.41 10.08
C GLU A 52 16.97 12.77 9.85
N LEU A 53 16.96 11.48 9.53
CA LEU A 53 15.73 10.69 9.43
C LEU A 53 14.98 10.67 10.76
N GLU A 54 15.68 10.40 11.87
CA GLU A 54 15.05 10.31 13.18
C GLU A 54 14.40 11.64 13.58
N SER A 55 15.13 12.74 13.38
CA SER A 55 14.66 14.09 13.68
C SER A 55 13.45 14.47 12.82
N GLN A 56 13.46 14.11 11.53
CA GLN A 56 12.32 14.36 10.65
C GLN A 56 11.07 13.56 11.06
N CYS A 57 11.24 12.29 11.45
CA CYS A 57 10.13 11.49 11.98
C CYS A 57 9.54 12.11 13.24
N ASP A 58 10.39 12.56 14.17
CA ASP A 58 9.95 13.21 15.40
C ASP A 58 9.22 14.53 15.11
N GLN A 59 9.72 15.32 14.15
CA GLN A 59 9.04 16.54 13.71
C GLN A 59 7.66 16.26 13.12
N TRP A 60 7.51 15.25 12.24
CA TRP A 60 6.20 14.92 11.68
C TRP A 60 5.23 14.41 12.74
N ALA A 61 5.71 13.70 13.76
CA ALA A 61 4.88 13.27 14.88
C ALA A 61 4.47 14.46 15.78
N GLU A 62 5.40 15.36 16.09
CA GLU A 62 5.15 16.55 16.92
C GLU A 62 4.16 17.50 16.25
N VAL A 63 4.34 17.78 14.95
CA VAL A 63 3.41 18.61 14.17
C VAL A 63 2.06 17.90 14.00
N GLY A 64 2.03 16.57 14.05
CA GLY A 64 0.82 15.77 13.88
C GLY A 64 0.52 15.43 12.42
N THR A 65 1.53 15.39 11.56
CA THR A 65 1.43 14.88 10.19
C THR A 65 1.35 13.35 10.15
N MET A 66 1.92 12.68 11.17
CA MET A 66 1.77 11.24 11.43
C MET A 66 1.55 10.98 12.93
N GLU A 67 1.15 9.76 13.28
CA GLU A 67 1.05 9.37 14.69
C GLU A 67 2.43 9.02 15.30
N PRO A 68 2.64 9.20 16.61
CA PRO A 68 3.93 8.92 17.26
C PRO A 68 4.42 7.48 17.11
N ASP A 69 3.50 6.51 17.11
CA ASP A 69 3.83 5.10 16.89
C ASP A 69 4.25 4.81 15.44
N CYS A 70 3.80 5.63 14.47
CA CYS A 70 4.24 5.61 13.08
C CYS A 70 5.70 6.03 12.97
N ALA A 71 6.08 7.15 13.61
CA ALA A 71 7.46 7.61 13.67
C ALA A 71 8.38 6.55 14.30
N ALA A 72 7.95 5.93 15.40
CA ALA A 72 8.70 4.85 16.04
C ALA A 72 8.88 3.64 15.11
N ALA A 73 7.82 3.22 14.42
CA ALA A 73 7.86 2.08 13.49
C ALA A 73 8.75 2.36 12.27
N LEU A 74 8.68 3.56 11.70
CA LEU A 74 9.53 3.96 10.58
C LEU A 74 11.01 3.89 11.00
N LYS A 75 11.37 4.49 12.14
CA LYS A 75 12.73 4.44 12.69
C LYS A 75 13.20 3.00 12.96
N ALA A 76 12.33 2.15 13.51
CA ALA A 76 12.65 0.75 13.78
C ALA A 76 12.87 -0.06 12.50
N GLY A 77 12.01 0.10 11.50
CA GLY A 77 12.11 -0.59 10.21
C GLY A 77 13.33 -0.17 9.40
N ALA A 78 13.66 1.12 9.42
CA ALA A 78 14.84 1.67 8.75
C ALA A 78 16.15 1.00 9.22
N ARG A 79 16.23 0.60 10.49
CA ARG A 79 17.40 -0.06 11.09
C ARG A 79 17.49 -1.57 10.75
N LYS A 80 16.44 -2.17 10.18
CA LYS A 80 16.29 -3.62 9.98
C LYS A 80 16.31 -4.07 8.52
N LEU A 81 16.72 -3.20 7.60
CA LEU A 81 16.71 -3.49 6.17
C LEU A 81 17.49 -4.78 5.80
N GLY A 82 18.60 -5.05 6.50
CA GLY A 82 19.42 -6.24 6.30
C GLY A 82 18.77 -7.57 6.69
N GLU A 83 17.62 -7.57 7.37
CA GLU A 83 16.94 -8.78 7.89
C GLU A 83 16.01 -9.45 6.86
N LEU A 84 15.91 -8.91 5.64
CA LEU A 84 14.97 -9.41 4.63
C LEU A 84 15.53 -10.54 3.76
N LYS A 85 16.83 -10.79 3.84
CA LYS A 85 17.46 -11.92 3.14
C LYS A 85 16.81 -13.24 3.58
N GLY A 86 16.36 -14.03 2.60
CA GLY A 86 15.68 -15.31 2.84
C GLY A 86 14.16 -15.20 3.04
N ARG A 87 13.60 -13.99 3.14
CA ARG A 87 12.14 -13.79 3.09
C ARG A 87 11.65 -13.72 1.64
N THR A 88 10.40 -14.16 1.44
CA THR A 88 9.73 -14.13 0.12
C THR A 88 8.50 -13.24 0.16
N PHE A 89 8.39 -12.33 -0.79
CA PHE A 89 7.30 -11.37 -0.90
C PHE A 89 6.50 -11.65 -2.16
N LEU A 90 5.25 -12.07 -2.00
CA LEU A 90 4.28 -12.21 -3.08
C LEU A 90 3.63 -10.83 -3.28
N ILE A 91 3.86 -10.19 -4.42
CA ILE A 91 3.42 -8.81 -4.67
C ILE A 91 2.36 -8.80 -5.76
N LEU A 92 1.11 -8.56 -5.36
CA LEU A 92 0.03 -8.21 -6.29
C LEU A 92 0.16 -6.73 -6.66
N GLY A 93 0.46 -6.42 -7.92
CA GLY A 93 0.72 -5.06 -8.37
C GLY A 93 2.19 -4.67 -8.26
N ALA A 94 3.10 -5.53 -8.76
CA ALA A 94 4.55 -5.31 -8.66
C ALA A 94 5.07 -4.07 -9.41
N GLY A 95 4.25 -3.47 -10.28
CA GLY A 95 4.54 -2.19 -10.95
C GLY A 95 3.96 -0.96 -10.24
N SER A 96 3.43 -1.10 -9.03
CA SER A 96 2.89 0.02 -8.25
C SER A 96 3.99 0.96 -7.76
N GLU A 97 3.77 2.28 -7.88
CA GLU A 97 4.73 3.30 -7.42
C GLU A 97 4.95 3.27 -5.90
N LEU A 98 3.91 2.94 -5.14
CA LEU A 98 3.96 2.79 -3.68
C LEU A 98 4.33 1.37 -3.25
N GLY A 99 4.40 0.43 -4.18
CA GLY A 99 4.74 -0.96 -3.90
C GLY A 99 6.21 -1.14 -3.54
N PRO A 100 6.57 -2.04 -2.60
CA PRO A 100 7.93 -2.20 -2.12
C PRO A 100 8.78 -3.14 -3.02
N ALA A 101 8.32 -3.52 -4.21
CA ALA A 101 9.00 -4.52 -5.05
C ALA A 101 10.48 -4.17 -5.32
N ARG A 102 10.74 -2.91 -5.71
CA ARG A 102 12.10 -2.42 -5.96
C ARG A 102 12.97 -2.40 -4.69
N PRO A 103 12.58 -1.73 -3.58
CA PRO A 103 13.41 -1.72 -2.38
C PRO A 103 13.59 -3.11 -1.74
N LEU A 104 12.63 -4.03 -1.90
CA LEU A 104 12.78 -5.43 -1.49
C LEU A 104 13.87 -6.16 -2.28
N LEU A 105 13.93 -5.94 -3.60
CA LEU A 105 14.98 -6.51 -4.44
C LEU A 105 16.36 -5.94 -4.04
N GLU A 106 16.47 -4.63 -3.80
CA GLU A 106 17.71 -4.01 -3.30
C GLU A 106 18.17 -4.61 -1.96
N ALA A 107 17.23 -4.91 -1.06
CA ALA A 107 17.48 -5.52 0.25
C ALA A 107 17.73 -7.04 0.20
N GLY A 108 17.83 -7.64 -0.99
CA GLY A 108 18.17 -9.06 -1.14
C GLY A 108 17.02 -10.04 -0.88
N ALA A 109 15.78 -9.57 -0.87
CA ALA A 109 14.60 -10.42 -0.72
C ALA A 109 14.27 -11.15 -2.04
N THR A 110 13.44 -12.21 -1.94
CA THR A 110 12.80 -12.81 -3.11
C THR A 110 11.45 -12.13 -3.34
N VAL A 111 11.22 -11.58 -4.53
CA VAL A 111 9.96 -10.96 -4.94
C VAL A 111 9.29 -11.83 -5.99
N VAL A 112 8.08 -12.31 -5.71
CA VAL A 112 7.20 -13.01 -6.66
C VAL A 112 6.22 -11.98 -7.20
N ALA A 113 6.42 -11.57 -8.44
CA ALA A 113 5.77 -10.40 -9.00
C ALA A 113 4.53 -10.76 -9.82
N VAL A 114 3.37 -10.22 -9.45
CA VAL A 114 2.18 -10.21 -10.30
C VAL A 114 1.98 -8.80 -10.84
N ALA A 115 2.08 -8.67 -12.16
CA ALA A 115 1.79 -7.46 -12.91
C ALA A 115 1.25 -7.81 -14.30
N THR A 116 0.50 -6.88 -14.89
CA THR A 116 -0.10 -7.04 -16.22
C THR A 116 0.95 -7.19 -17.31
N ARG A 117 0.56 -7.72 -18.47
CA ARG A 117 1.45 -8.01 -19.62
C ARG A 117 1.84 -6.73 -20.37
N ARG A 118 2.68 -5.91 -19.74
CA ARG A 118 3.26 -4.70 -20.32
C ARG A 118 4.76 -4.91 -20.49
N SER A 119 5.18 -5.34 -21.69
CA SER A 119 6.54 -5.79 -21.96
C SER A 119 7.61 -4.79 -21.52
N GLN A 120 7.43 -3.50 -21.80
CA GLN A 120 8.39 -2.48 -21.37
C GLN A 120 8.54 -2.41 -19.85
N ARG A 121 7.44 -2.43 -19.09
CA ARG A 121 7.48 -2.41 -17.61
C ARG A 121 8.16 -3.66 -17.05
N TRP A 122 7.99 -4.81 -17.71
CA TRP A 122 8.71 -6.03 -17.35
C TRP A 122 10.19 -5.93 -17.68
N ALA A 123 10.56 -5.41 -18.85
CA ALA A 123 11.96 -5.18 -19.21
C ALA A 123 12.65 -4.27 -18.17
N ASP A 124 12.01 -3.19 -17.75
CA ASP A 124 12.53 -2.27 -16.75
C ASP A 124 12.70 -2.93 -15.36
N LEU A 125 11.74 -3.79 -14.96
CA LEU A 125 11.80 -4.51 -13.68
C LEU A 125 12.84 -5.64 -13.71
N ILE A 126 12.96 -6.36 -14.82
CA ILE A 126 13.98 -7.41 -15.02
C ILE A 126 15.37 -6.78 -14.97
N ALA A 127 15.61 -5.73 -15.76
CA ALA A 127 16.87 -5.01 -15.79
C ALA A 127 17.25 -4.48 -14.40
N PHE A 128 16.28 -3.90 -13.68
CA PHE A 128 16.49 -3.47 -12.29
C PHE A 128 16.87 -4.65 -11.39
N ALA A 129 16.10 -5.75 -11.40
CA ALA A 129 16.36 -6.91 -10.56
C ALA A 129 17.77 -7.49 -10.76
N ARG A 130 18.27 -7.55 -12.00
CA ARG A 130 19.64 -8.01 -12.32
C ARG A 130 20.72 -7.22 -11.58
N GLY A 131 20.51 -5.90 -11.40
CA GLY A 131 21.42 -4.99 -10.70
C GLY A 131 21.30 -4.99 -9.18
N THR A 132 20.33 -5.71 -8.60
CA THR A 132 20.13 -5.78 -7.14
C THR A 132 20.71 -7.04 -6.53
N ALA A 133 20.64 -7.20 -5.20
CA ALA A 133 21.00 -8.44 -4.52
C ALA A 133 19.85 -9.47 -4.48
N GLY A 134 18.64 -9.05 -4.85
CA GLY A 134 17.41 -9.81 -4.70
C GLY A 134 17.17 -10.83 -5.81
N THR A 135 16.05 -11.53 -5.69
CA THR A 135 15.56 -12.47 -6.70
C THR A 135 14.18 -12.08 -7.14
N LEU A 136 13.94 -11.95 -8.45
CA LEU A 136 12.62 -11.74 -9.03
C LEU A 136 12.09 -13.05 -9.62
N LEU A 137 10.91 -13.48 -9.21
CA LEU A 137 10.17 -14.61 -9.78
C LEU A 137 9.02 -14.09 -10.63
N ILE A 138 8.99 -14.53 -11.88
CA ILE A 138 8.12 -13.99 -12.93
C ILE A 138 7.16 -15.10 -13.41
N PRO A 139 5.86 -14.82 -13.51
CA PRO A 139 4.91 -15.74 -14.11
C PRO A 139 5.01 -15.65 -15.64
N VAL A 140 5.19 -16.80 -16.27
CA VAL A 140 5.15 -16.93 -17.74
C VAL A 140 4.12 -17.99 -18.07
N ALA A 141 3.14 -17.65 -18.90
CA ALA A 141 2.11 -18.61 -19.30
C ALA A 141 2.73 -19.68 -20.22
N GLY A 142 2.48 -20.95 -19.93
CA GLY A 142 2.81 -22.03 -20.87
C GLY A 142 1.94 -21.96 -22.12
N GLN A 143 2.46 -22.39 -23.26
CA GLN A 143 1.65 -22.60 -24.46
C GLN A 143 1.04 -24.00 -24.46
N ALA A 144 -0.28 -24.08 -24.66
CA ALA A 144 -0.99 -25.35 -24.68
C ALA A 144 -0.43 -26.27 -25.78
N GLY A 145 -0.11 -27.52 -25.42
CA GLY A 145 0.43 -28.50 -26.36
C GLY A 145 1.91 -28.34 -26.72
N GLN A 146 2.62 -27.39 -26.12
CA GLN A 146 4.07 -27.23 -26.29
C GLN A 146 4.82 -27.59 -25.01
N ALA A 147 6.00 -28.17 -25.15
CA ALA A 147 6.91 -28.36 -24.03
C ALA A 147 7.32 -26.98 -23.48
N TRP A 148 7.37 -26.85 -22.15
CA TRP A 148 7.85 -25.64 -21.50
C TRP A 148 9.29 -25.33 -21.94
N GLN A 149 9.50 -24.11 -22.42
CA GLN A 149 10.81 -23.57 -22.74
C GLN A 149 11.03 -22.29 -21.95
N VAL A 150 12.18 -22.20 -21.29
CA VAL A 150 12.60 -20.97 -20.63
C VAL A 150 12.97 -19.95 -21.72
N PRO A 151 12.46 -18.71 -21.65
CA PRO A 151 12.86 -17.66 -22.59
C PRO A 151 14.38 -17.52 -22.68
N GLY A 152 14.92 -17.38 -23.89
CA GLY A 152 16.37 -17.39 -24.15
C GLY A 152 17.05 -16.05 -23.89
N SER A 153 16.28 -14.96 -23.75
CA SER A 153 16.78 -13.63 -23.42
C SER A 153 15.84 -12.86 -22.49
N ASP A 154 16.36 -11.82 -21.83
CA ASP A 154 15.56 -10.92 -20.99
C ASP A 154 14.49 -10.18 -21.82
N GLU A 155 14.71 -9.95 -23.12
CA GLU A 155 13.73 -9.34 -24.03
C GLU A 155 12.55 -10.30 -24.32
N GLU A 156 12.84 -11.57 -24.62
CA GLU A 156 11.82 -12.62 -24.80
C GLU A 156 11.06 -12.88 -23.49
N LEU A 157 11.75 -12.85 -22.36
CA LEU A 157 11.14 -12.95 -21.05
C LEU A 157 10.17 -11.79 -20.81
N ALA A 158 10.60 -10.55 -21.07
CA ALA A 158 9.75 -9.37 -20.91
C ALA A 158 8.48 -9.42 -21.77
N LYS A 159 8.57 -9.97 -23.00
CA LYS A 159 7.43 -10.15 -23.91
C LYS A 159 6.43 -11.21 -23.44
N SER A 160 6.90 -12.25 -22.74
CA SER A 160 6.09 -13.38 -22.28
C SER A 160 5.66 -13.28 -20.81
N ALA A 161 6.23 -12.34 -20.06
CA ALA A 161 5.99 -12.12 -18.64
C ALA A 161 4.61 -11.51 -18.34
N GLY A 162 4.04 -11.96 -17.23
CA GLY A 162 2.92 -11.31 -16.57
C GLY A 162 1.67 -12.16 -16.48
N ALA A 163 0.77 -11.69 -15.62
CA ALA A 163 -0.51 -12.29 -15.36
C ALA A 163 -1.56 -11.19 -15.16
N ASP A 164 -2.77 -11.45 -15.64
CA ASP A 164 -3.91 -10.57 -15.47
C ASP A 164 -4.80 -11.12 -14.35
N LEU A 165 -4.79 -10.46 -13.19
CA LEU A 165 -5.57 -10.91 -12.05
C LEU A 165 -7.09 -10.87 -12.31
N LEU A 166 -7.57 -9.99 -13.20
CA LEU A 166 -8.99 -9.93 -13.53
C LEU A 166 -9.45 -11.10 -14.38
N ALA A 167 -8.60 -11.55 -15.31
CA ALA A 167 -8.94 -12.62 -16.26
C ALA A 167 -8.44 -14.00 -15.82
N GLU A 168 -7.48 -14.06 -14.89
CA GLU A 168 -6.70 -15.26 -14.57
C GLU A 168 -6.56 -15.51 -13.06
N ALA A 169 -7.46 -14.95 -12.24
CA ALA A 169 -7.39 -15.05 -10.77
C ALA A 169 -7.16 -16.47 -10.24
N PRO A 170 -7.84 -17.53 -10.73
CA PRO A 170 -7.61 -18.89 -10.24
C PRO A 170 -6.18 -19.38 -10.51
N ALA A 171 -5.64 -19.09 -11.70
CA ALA A 171 -4.28 -19.48 -12.08
C ALA A 171 -3.22 -18.68 -11.32
N VAL A 172 -3.46 -17.38 -11.08
CA VAL A 172 -2.59 -16.56 -10.22
C VAL A 172 -2.58 -17.09 -8.79
N SER A 173 -3.75 -17.46 -8.26
CA SER A 173 -3.89 -18.02 -6.92
C SER A 173 -3.11 -19.33 -6.75
N GLU A 174 -3.26 -20.29 -7.67
CA GLU A 174 -2.48 -21.54 -7.63
C GLU A 174 -0.97 -21.27 -7.71
N TRP A 175 -0.56 -20.43 -8.66
CA TRP A 175 0.84 -20.10 -8.85
C TRP A 175 1.47 -19.49 -7.61
N LEU A 176 0.79 -18.53 -6.97
CA LEU A 176 1.26 -17.89 -5.74
C LEU A 176 1.28 -18.85 -4.55
N VAL A 177 0.28 -19.73 -4.40
CA VAL A 177 0.30 -20.78 -3.37
C VAL A 177 1.48 -21.71 -3.57
N ARG A 178 1.76 -22.13 -4.81
CA ARG A 178 2.92 -22.97 -5.14
C ARG A 178 4.23 -22.27 -4.80
N CYS A 179 4.39 -21.01 -5.20
CA CYS A 179 5.55 -20.19 -4.84
C CYS A 179 5.71 -20.05 -3.32
N GLY A 180 4.62 -19.81 -2.58
CA GLY A 180 4.64 -19.68 -1.13
C GLY A 180 5.01 -20.98 -0.40
N ARG A 181 4.59 -22.14 -0.92
CA ARG A 181 4.92 -23.46 -0.35
C ARG A 181 6.41 -23.79 -0.48
N VAL A 182 7.02 -23.48 -1.62
CA VAL A 182 8.45 -23.75 -1.87
C VAL A 182 9.38 -22.65 -1.37
N ALA A 183 8.83 -21.54 -0.85
CA ALA A 183 9.62 -20.45 -0.30
C ALA A 183 10.43 -20.93 0.92
N PRO A 184 11.75 -20.65 0.98
CA PRO A 184 12.62 -21.17 2.03
C PRO A 184 12.30 -20.59 3.42
N GLY A 185 11.92 -19.30 3.49
CA GLY A 185 11.63 -18.59 4.73
C GLY A 185 10.17 -18.15 4.86
N LEU A 186 9.93 -17.15 5.71
CA LEU A 186 8.61 -16.55 5.86
C LEU A 186 8.14 -15.87 4.56
N VAL A 187 6.83 -15.90 4.34
CA VAL A 187 6.18 -15.36 3.16
C VAL A 187 5.34 -14.14 3.55
N THR A 188 5.34 -13.10 2.74
CA THR A 188 4.44 -11.96 2.90
C THR A 188 3.68 -11.70 1.61
N LEU A 189 2.35 -11.70 1.64
CA LEU A 189 1.52 -11.27 0.51
C LEU A 189 1.20 -9.78 0.66
N GLY A 190 1.67 -8.96 -0.27
CA GLY A 190 1.34 -7.55 -0.34
C GLY A 190 0.38 -7.22 -1.49
N THR A 191 -0.63 -6.40 -1.20
CA THR A 191 -1.62 -5.96 -2.20
C THR A 191 -1.45 -4.48 -2.52
N TYR A 192 -0.95 -4.19 -3.73
CA TYR A 192 -0.65 -2.83 -4.22
C TYR A 192 -1.36 -2.58 -5.55
N LEU A 193 -2.65 -2.91 -5.57
CA LEU A 193 -3.49 -2.89 -6.76
C LEU A 193 -4.32 -1.61 -6.84
N TYR A 194 -4.45 -1.06 -8.04
CA TYR A 194 -5.36 0.03 -8.35
C TYR A 194 -5.83 -0.07 -9.80
N ALA A 195 -7.10 0.23 -10.03
CA ALA A 195 -7.68 0.45 -11.33
C ALA A 195 -8.77 1.53 -11.19
N ASP A 196 -9.21 2.10 -12.31
CA ASP A 196 -10.27 3.10 -12.29
C ASP A 196 -11.65 2.46 -12.25
N GLY A 197 -12.57 3.09 -11.52
CA GLY A 197 -13.98 2.73 -11.51
C GLY A 197 -14.25 1.28 -11.09
N GLU A 198 -15.12 0.62 -11.84
CA GLU A 198 -15.64 -0.72 -11.53
C GLU A 198 -14.56 -1.82 -11.59
N ALA A 199 -13.55 -1.64 -12.44
CA ALA A 199 -12.41 -2.55 -12.51
C ALA A 199 -11.67 -2.65 -11.16
N ASN A 200 -11.63 -1.58 -10.36
CA ASN A 200 -11.01 -1.59 -9.04
C ASN A 200 -11.71 -2.55 -8.07
N MET A 201 -13.05 -2.61 -8.14
CA MET A 201 -13.85 -3.49 -7.29
C MET A 201 -13.65 -4.95 -7.69
N ARG A 202 -13.70 -5.25 -8.99
CA ARG A 202 -13.42 -6.60 -9.51
C ARG A 202 -12.02 -7.06 -9.13
N LEU A 203 -11.05 -6.18 -9.27
CA LEU A 203 -9.64 -6.46 -8.94
C LEU A 203 -9.46 -6.71 -7.45
N THR A 204 -10.13 -5.92 -6.60
CA THR A 204 -10.12 -6.10 -5.15
C THR A 204 -10.78 -7.41 -4.74
N ALA A 205 -11.91 -7.78 -5.34
CA ALA A 205 -12.55 -9.07 -5.09
C ALA A 205 -11.67 -10.25 -5.54
N ALA A 206 -11.07 -10.19 -6.73
CA ALA A 206 -10.15 -11.23 -7.20
C ALA A 206 -8.93 -11.39 -6.28
N ALA A 207 -8.35 -10.28 -5.83
CA ALA A 207 -7.25 -10.28 -4.86
C ALA A 207 -7.66 -10.88 -3.51
N ASP A 208 -8.88 -10.61 -3.04
CA ASP A 208 -9.42 -11.15 -1.79
C ASP A 208 -9.46 -12.69 -1.78
N PHE A 209 -9.85 -13.31 -2.91
CA PHE A 209 -9.81 -14.76 -3.06
C PHE A 209 -8.38 -15.32 -3.04
N VAL A 210 -7.42 -14.62 -3.64
CA VAL A 210 -6.00 -15.00 -3.58
C VAL A 210 -5.47 -14.93 -2.15
N VAL A 211 -5.83 -13.88 -1.41
CA VAL A 211 -5.49 -13.70 0.01
C VAL A 211 -6.01 -14.88 0.83
N GLU A 212 -7.29 -15.21 0.67
CA GLU A 212 -7.92 -16.30 1.41
C GLU A 212 -7.30 -17.67 1.07
N ALA A 213 -7.00 -17.92 -0.21
CA ALA A 213 -6.36 -19.16 -0.64
C ALA A 213 -4.95 -19.31 -0.02
N LEU A 214 -4.16 -18.23 0.02
CA LEU A 214 -2.83 -18.23 0.64
C LEU A 214 -2.91 -18.39 2.16
N ALA A 215 -3.83 -17.69 2.83
CA ALA A 215 -4.05 -17.80 4.27
C ALA A 215 -4.35 -19.25 4.67
N LYS A 216 -5.29 -19.90 3.96
CA LYS A 216 -5.66 -21.31 4.19
C LYS A 216 -4.53 -22.27 3.86
N ALA A 217 -3.79 -22.04 2.77
CA ALA A 217 -2.79 -22.99 2.29
C ALA A 217 -1.47 -22.96 3.08
N LEU A 218 -1.11 -21.81 3.66
CA LEU A 218 0.19 -21.62 4.32
C LEU A 218 0.07 -21.49 5.85
N GLY A 219 -1.04 -20.97 6.36
CA GLY A 219 -1.26 -20.77 7.80
C GLY A 219 -0.47 -19.59 8.41
N ASN A 220 -0.90 -19.14 9.58
CA ASN A 220 -0.41 -17.91 10.23
C ASN A 220 1.03 -17.97 10.76
N GLN A 221 1.66 -19.15 10.74
CA GLN A 221 3.08 -19.34 11.08
C GLN A 221 4.00 -19.12 9.87
N LYS A 222 3.46 -19.16 8.64
CA LYS A 222 4.25 -19.08 7.40
C LYS A 222 4.01 -17.80 6.63
N VAL A 223 2.76 -17.32 6.58
CA VAL A 223 2.36 -16.16 5.77
C VAL A 223 1.89 -14.97 6.62
N SER A 224 2.31 -13.78 6.23
CA SER A 224 1.80 -12.50 6.69
C SER A 224 1.23 -11.68 5.53
N PHE A 225 0.49 -10.61 5.84
CA PHE A 225 -0.21 -9.81 4.83
C PHE A 225 0.12 -8.33 4.94
N ALA A 226 0.21 -7.66 3.81
CA ALA A 226 0.50 -6.23 3.71
C ALA A 226 -0.53 -5.51 2.82
N TYR A 227 -1.05 -4.41 3.35
CA TYR A 227 -1.99 -3.50 2.71
C TYR A 227 -1.51 -2.07 2.92
N LEU A 228 -1.93 -1.18 2.03
CA LEU A 228 -1.90 0.27 2.28
C LEU A 228 -3.34 0.73 2.49
N ALA A 229 -3.66 1.13 3.72
CA ALA A 229 -4.96 1.73 4.00
C ALA A 229 -4.99 3.17 3.47
N SER A 230 -6.17 3.62 3.06
CA SER A 230 -6.35 4.96 2.50
C SER A 230 -6.85 5.93 3.57
N SER A 231 -6.27 7.14 3.59
CA SER A 231 -6.77 8.28 4.36
C SER A 231 -8.16 8.73 3.91
N SER A 232 -8.63 8.27 2.74
CA SER A 232 -9.94 8.57 2.18
C SER A 232 -11.03 7.57 2.59
N THR A 233 -10.90 6.97 3.79
CA THR A 233 -11.84 5.99 4.35
C THR A 233 -12.25 6.37 5.77
N ALA A 234 -13.30 5.73 6.28
CA ALA A 234 -13.67 5.85 7.67
C ALA A 234 -12.79 4.93 8.53
N VAL A 235 -12.11 5.51 9.52
CA VAL A 235 -11.20 4.76 10.40
C VAL A 235 -11.35 5.21 11.85
N VAL A 236 -11.06 4.29 12.77
CA VAL A 236 -10.92 4.64 14.19
C VAL A 236 -9.64 5.46 14.36
N ILE A 237 -9.72 6.54 15.14
CA ILE A 237 -8.58 7.41 15.45
C ILE A 237 -8.36 7.50 16.95
N PRO A 238 -7.12 7.77 17.40
CA PRO A 238 -6.82 7.95 18.82
C PRO A 238 -7.52 9.21 19.39
N PRO A 239 -7.93 9.21 20.67
CA PRO A 239 -8.47 10.39 21.34
C PRO A 239 -7.53 11.60 21.26
N GLU A 240 -6.23 11.39 21.27
CA GLU A 240 -5.18 12.40 21.11
C GLU A 240 -5.29 13.14 19.77
N ALA A 241 -5.74 12.47 18.71
CA ALA A 241 -5.98 13.12 17.44
C ALA A 241 -7.20 14.05 17.51
N VAL A 242 -8.26 13.67 18.25
CA VAL A 242 -9.44 14.52 18.47
C VAL A 242 -9.12 15.72 19.34
N GLN A 243 -8.29 15.55 20.37
CA GLN A 243 -7.79 16.67 21.17
C GLN A 243 -6.97 17.63 20.29
N ALA A 244 -6.06 17.09 19.46
CA ALA A 244 -5.28 17.91 18.53
C ALA A 244 -6.17 18.67 17.51
N GLN A 245 -7.29 18.10 17.06
CA GLN A 245 -8.26 18.85 16.23
C GLN A 245 -8.83 20.06 16.98
N ALA A 246 -9.15 19.92 18.28
CA ALA A 246 -9.67 21.04 19.08
C ALA A 246 -8.61 22.12 19.27
N ASP A 247 -7.39 21.73 19.61
CA ASP A 247 -6.26 22.65 19.83
C ASP A 247 -5.88 23.38 18.53
N ASN A 248 -5.79 22.65 17.41
CA ASN A 248 -5.53 23.22 16.10
C ASN A 248 -6.66 24.16 15.66
N TYR A 249 -7.92 23.87 15.98
CA TYR A 249 -9.02 24.79 15.68
C TYR A 249 -8.88 26.08 16.51
N ALA A 250 -8.54 25.98 17.79
CA ALA A 250 -8.35 27.15 18.64
C ALA A 250 -7.25 28.07 18.08
N GLN A 251 -6.13 27.48 17.65
CA GLN A 251 -4.97 28.18 17.10
C GLN A 251 -5.12 28.60 15.63
N ALA A 252 -6.11 28.06 14.90
CA ALA A 252 -6.29 28.37 13.49
C ALA A 252 -6.62 29.85 13.23
N ASN A 253 -6.04 30.37 12.15
CA ASN A 253 -6.24 31.76 11.71
C ASN A 253 -7.70 32.00 11.27
N ASN A 254 -8.17 33.25 11.36
CA ASN A 254 -9.57 33.61 11.07
C ASN A 254 -10.01 33.25 9.65
N TRP A 255 -9.13 33.37 8.65
CA TRP A 255 -9.47 32.98 7.27
C TRP A 255 -9.71 31.46 7.16
N ALA A 256 -8.92 30.64 7.86
CA ALA A 256 -9.08 29.19 7.85
C ALA A 256 -10.40 28.79 8.52
N LYS A 257 -10.77 29.45 9.61
CA LYS A 257 -12.07 29.29 10.29
C LYS A 257 -13.26 29.77 9.43
N LEU A 258 -13.07 30.78 8.59
CA LEU A 258 -14.09 31.27 7.67
C LEU A 258 -14.32 30.29 6.51
N CYS A 259 -13.25 29.68 6.00
CA CYS A 259 -13.31 28.78 4.85
C CYS A 259 -13.60 27.32 5.23
N GLY A 260 -13.25 26.89 6.43
CA GLY A 260 -13.32 25.51 6.88
C GLY A 260 -14.45 25.25 7.87
N THR A 261 -15.19 24.16 7.66
CA THR A 261 -16.16 23.66 8.64
C THR A 261 -15.41 22.92 9.73
N ARG A 262 -15.61 23.31 11.01
CA ARG A 262 -15.00 22.62 12.15
C ARG A 262 -15.38 21.13 12.14
N ARG A 263 -14.37 20.27 12.22
CA ARG A 263 -14.55 18.83 12.35
C ARG A 263 -15.10 18.47 13.73
N ASN A 264 -16.01 17.50 13.76
CA ASN A 264 -16.50 16.91 15.00
C ASN A 264 -16.36 15.39 14.97
N CYS A 265 -15.38 14.86 15.70
CA CYS A 265 -15.17 13.44 15.94
C CYS A 265 -15.65 13.03 17.34
N ALA A 266 -16.91 13.36 17.67
CA ALA A 266 -17.53 12.93 18.92
C ALA A 266 -17.44 11.39 19.09
N PRO A 267 -17.27 10.89 20.33
CA PRO A 267 -17.19 9.45 20.57
C PRO A 267 -18.49 8.77 20.17
N LEU A 268 -18.39 7.55 19.64
CA LEU A 268 -19.55 6.72 19.33
C LEU A 268 -20.30 6.33 20.60
N GLU A 269 -21.63 6.51 20.57
CA GLU A 269 -22.52 6.03 21.62
C GLU A 269 -22.54 4.50 21.66
N GLY A 270 -22.59 3.92 22.86
CA GLY A 270 -22.76 2.47 23.07
C GLY A 270 -21.49 1.63 22.99
N SER A 271 -20.31 2.22 22.80
CA SER A 271 -19.03 1.51 22.90
C SER A 271 -18.53 1.44 24.34
N SER A 272 -17.96 0.29 24.75
CA SER A 272 -17.36 0.12 26.09
C SER A 272 -16.10 0.97 26.32
N VAL A 273 -15.45 1.38 25.23
CA VAL A 273 -14.31 2.31 25.21
C VAL A 273 -14.67 3.46 24.25
N PRO A 274 -14.37 4.73 24.56
CA PRO A 274 -14.61 5.84 23.63
C PRO A 274 -13.96 5.57 22.27
N LEU A 275 -14.79 5.38 21.23
CA LEU A 275 -14.32 5.19 19.85
C LEU A 275 -14.57 6.47 19.06
N HIS A 276 -13.50 7.07 18.57
CA HIS A 276 -13.57 8.23 17.69
C HIS A 276 -13.41 7.77 16.25
N ILE A 277 -14.31 8.22 15.36
CA ILE A 277 -14.25 7.91 13.93
C ILE A 277 -13.86 9.14 13.15
N TYR A 278 -12.78 9.02 12.39
CA TYR A 278 -12.46 9.94 11.33
C TYR A 278 -13.32 9.65 10.09
N ARG A 279 -14.16 10.61 9.69
CA ARG A 279 -15.08 10.47 8.54
C ARG A 279 -14.39 10.89 7.24
N GLY A 280 -13.41 10.11 6.82
CA GLY A 280 -12.53 10.43 5.70
C GLY A 280 -13.06 10.14 4.30
N ILE A 281 -14.32 9.71 4.13
CA ILE A 281 -14.82 9.29 2.80
C ILE A 281 -14.77 10.48 1.83
N GLU A 282 -13.88 10.39 0.83
CA GLU A 282 -13.70 11.41 -0.20
C GLU A 282 -14.65 11.14 -1.37
N VAL A 283 -15.63 12.03 -1.56
CA VAL A 283 -16.65 11.90 -2.62
C VAL A 283 -16.02 11.96 -4.01
N LEU A 284 -14.93 12.71 -4.18
CA LEU A 284 -14.22 12.83 -5.47
C LEU A 284 -13.60 11.51 -5.94
N GLN A 285 -13.34 10.56 -5.04
CA GLN A 285 -12.85 9.22 -5.39
C GLN A 285 -13.98 8.29 -5.87
N GLY A 286 -15.24 8.63 -5.57
CA GLY A 286 -16.41 7.89 -5.99
C GLY A 286 -16.69 6.59 -5.21
N PRO A 287 -17.88 6.00 -5.41
CA PRO A 287 -18.35 4.85 -4.63
C PRO A 287 -17.52 3.58 -4.87
N ASN A 288 -17.01 3.36 -6.08
CA ASN A 288 -16.22 2.19 -6.40
C ASN A 288 -14.89 2.17 -5.64
N TYR A 289 -14.25 3.32 -5.47
CA TYR A 289 -13.05 3.46 -4.65
C TYR A 289 -13.38 3.21 -3.18
N ALA A 290 -14.41 3.87 -2.65
CA ALA A 290 -14.82 3.72 -1.25
C ALA A 290 -15.12 2.26 -0.88
N LEU A 291 -15.84 1.54 -1.74
CA LEU A 291 -16.13 0.12 -1.53
C LEU A 291 -14.87 -0.74 -1.65
N SER A 292 -14.00 -0.49 -2.64
CA SER A 292 -12.75 -1.24 -2.80
C SER A 292 -11.83 -1.09 -1.58
N GLN A 293 -11.68 0.12 -1.03
CA GLN A 293 -10.86 0.32 0.17
C GLN A 293 -11.50 -0.32 1.40
N SER A 294 -12.83 -0.22 1.55
CA SER A 294 -13.57 -0.88 2.64
C SER A 294 -13.37 -2.40 2.61
N MET A 295 -13.46 -3.03 1.44
CA MET A 295 -13.24 -4.48 1.28
C MET A 295 -11.83 -4.90 1.72
N ARG A 296 -10.80 -4.13 1.36
CA ARG A 296 -9.41 -4.38 1.78
C ARG A 296 -9.27 -4.28 3.30
N GLN A 297 -9.89 -3.29 3.91
CA GLN A 297 -9.91 -3.13 5.37
C GLN A 297 -10.63 -4.30 6.04
N TRP A 298 -11.80 -4.71 5.56
CA TRP A 298 -12.51 -5.87 6.12
C TRP A 298 -11.67 -7.14 6.06
N ARG A 299 -11.01 -7.42 4.93
CA ARG A 299 -10.12 -8.59 4.84
C ARG A 299 -8.93 -8.48 5.79
N ALA A 300 -8.30 -7.32 5.91
CA ALA A 300 -7.20 -7.10 6.85
C ALA A 300 -7.63 -7.34 8.31
N VAL A 301 -8.84 -6.90 8.68
CA VAL A 301 -9.45 -7.16 9.99
C VAL A 301 -9.68 -8.66 10.21
N LEU A 302 -10.27 -9.37 9.25
CA LEU A 302 -10.52 -10.81 9.36
C LEU A 302 -9.21 -11.59 9.54
N LEU A 303 -8.19 -11.30 8.74
CA LEU A 303 -6.86 -11.91 8.87
C LEU A 303 -6.24 -11.64 10.26
N HIS A 304 -6.36 -10.41 10.75
CA HIS A 304 -5.85 -10.07 12.08
C HIS A 304 -6.57 -10.87 13.18
N MET A 305 -7.89 -10.99 13.09
CA MET A 305 -8.72 -11.78 14.03
C MET A 305 -8.40 -13.28 13.98
N GLU A 306 -7.95 -13.79 12.83
CA GLU A 306 -7.45 -15.16 12.65
C GLU A 306 -5.99 -15.35 13.13
N GLY A 307 -5.38 -14.31 13.71
CA GLY A 307 -4.03 -14.36 14.29
C GLY A 307 -2.89 -14.23 13.29
N PHE A 308 -3.16 -13.76 12.06
CA PHE A 308 -2.11 -13.44 11.10
C PHE A 308 -1.43 -12.09 11.46
N VAL A 309 -0.15 -11.97 11.10
CA VAL A 309 0.53 -10.68 11.07
C VAL A 309 0.02 -9.89 9.86
N VAL A 310 -0.52 -8.70 10.12
CA VAL A 310 -1.09 -7.81 9.09
C VAL A 310 -0.50 -6.41 9.25
N SER A 311 0.25 -5.96 8.24
CA SER A 311 0.72 -4.58 8.08
C SER A 311 -0.33 -3.81 7.27
N ALA A 312 -1.03 -2.87 7.88
CA ALA A 312 -2.05 -2.07 7.19
C ALA A 312 -2.05 -0.59 7.63
N PRO A 313 -0.90 0.10 7.62
CA PRO A 313 -0.85 1.52 7.98
C PRO A 313 -1.68 2.35 6.99
N VAL A 314 -2.25 3.46 7.47
CA VAL A 314 -2.74 4.50 6.56
C VAL A 314 -1.55 5.13 5.85
N ALA A 315 -1.54 5.03 4.53
CA ALA A 315 -0.52 5.63 3.68
C ALA A 315 -0.75 7.13 3.51
N PRO A 316 0.32 7.92 3.35
CA PRO A 316 0.19 9.36 3.19
C PRO A 316 -0.43 9.74 1.85
N ASN A 317 -0.89 10.98 1.75
CA ASN A 317 -1.37 11.57 0.50
C ASN A 317 -0.17 11.86 -0.39
N CYS A 318 -0.16 11.26 -1.58
CA CYS A 318 1.02 11.23 -2.44
C CYS A 318 0.75 11.77 -3.85
N ARG A 319 1.79 12.37 -4.43
CA ARG A 319 1.86 12.74 -5.85
C ARG A 319 2.22 11.52 -6.72
N THR A 320 1.35 10.51 -6.77
CA THR A 320 1.54 9.34 -7.66
C THR A 320 1.01 9.60 -9.06
N GLU A 321 1.50 8.88 -10.08
CA GLU A 321 0.94 8.95 -11.45
C GLU A 321 -0.58 8.69 -11.44
N SER A 322 -1.03 7.73 -10.62
CA SER A 322 -2.45 7.40 -10.44
C SER A 322 -3.29 8.50 -9.79
N VAL A 323 -2.69 9.51 -9.16
CA VAL A 323 -3.43 10.67 -8.62
C VAL A 323 -3.25 11.88 -9.53
N LEU A 324 -2.05 12.08 -10.06
CA LEU A 324 -1.70 13.24 -10.87
C LEU A 324 -2.38 13.27 -12.25
N HIS A 325 -2.86 12.12 -12.76
CA HIS A 325 -3.67 12.09 -13.99
C HIS A 325 -4.98 12.91 -13.84
N ASN A 326 -5.50 13.05 -12.61
CA ASN A 326 -6.60 13.95 -12.31
C ASN A 326 -6.07 15.36 -11.99
N LYS A 327 -6.20 16.27 -12.95
CA LYS A 327 -5.70 17.65 -12.85
C LYS A 327 -6.20 18.39 -11.60
N THR A 328 -7.43 18.13 -11.16
CA THR A 328 -8.01 18.78 -9.97
C THR A 328 -7.32 18.30 -8.70
N MET A 329 -7.08 16.98 -8.58
CA MET A 329 -6.34 16.40 -7.46
C MET A 329 -4.89 16.89 -7.42
N ALA A 330 -4.22 16.94 -8.57
CA ALA A 330 -2.86 17.46 -8.67
C ALA A 330 -2.75 18.88 -8.11
N VAL A 331 -3.68 19.77 -8.45
CA VAL A 331 -3.71 21.15 -7.93
C VAL A 331 -4.01 21.16 -6.43
N ILE A 332 -4.97 20.36 -5.97
CA ILE A 332 -5.33 20.29 -4.54
C ILE A 332 -4.12 19.87 -3.70
N LEU A 333 -3.33 18.89 -4.14
CA LEU A 333 -2.13 18.43 -3.43
C LEU A 333 -1.11 19.56 -3.19
N GLU A 334 -1.02 20.55 -4.08
CA GLU A 334 -0.13 21.71 -3.92
C GLU A 334 -0.69 22.78 -2.96
N GLY A 335 -1.98 22.71 -2.65
CA GLY A 335 -2.65 23.58 -1.69
C GLY A 335 -2.78 22.96 -0.28
N VAL A 336 -2.57 21.65 -0.13
CA VAL A 336 -2.78 20.95 1.16
C VAL A 336 -1.95 21.56 2.29
N GLY A 337 -0.71 21.95 2.00
CA GLY A 337 0.21 22.50 3.00
C GLY A 337 -0.22 23.83 3.65
N TYR A 338 -1.28 24.48 3.16
CA TYR A 338 -1.85 25.66 3.83
C TYR A 338 -2.70 25.33 5.06
N TRP A 339 -3.04 24.06 5.26
CA TRP A 339 -3.90 23.59 6.34
C TRP A 339 -3.08 22.77 7.33
N ALA A 340 -2.48 23.42 8.33
CA ALA A 340 -1.74 22.68 9.36
C ALA A 340 -2.65 21.65 10.08
N PRO A 341 -2.19 20.41 10.32
CA PRO A 341 -0.83 19.87 10.10
C PRO A 341 -0.67 19.06 8.80
N MET A 342 -1.50 19.32 7.80
CA MET A 342 -1.55 18.54 6.58
C MET A 342 -0.36 18.78 5.65
N GLU A 343 0.06 17.71 4.99
CA GLU A 343 1.18 17.71 4.05
C GLU A 343 0.94 16.71 2.93
N SER A 344 1.52 16.95 1.75
CA SER A 344 1.52 16.02 0.62
C SER A 344 2.95 15.58 0.29
N PHE A 345 3.11 14.31 -0.02
CA PHE A 345 4.42 13.67 -0.17
C PHE A 345 4.67 13.22 -1.61
N ASP A 346 5.94 13.05 -1.96
CA ASP A 346 6.31 12.41 -3.22
C ASP A 346 6.17 10.90 -3.09
N ALA A 347 5.91 10.23 -4.22
CA ALA A 347 5.67 8.78 -4.23
C ALA A 347 6.83 7.98 -3.62
N ASP A 348 8.06 8.45 -3.82
CA ASP A 348 9.26 7.81 -3.30
C ASP A 348 9.42 7.96 -1.79
N THR A 349 9.10 9.14 -1.23
CA THR A 349 9.03 9.34 0.23
C THR A 349 8.04 8.36 0.84
N ALA A 350 6.83 8.28 0.28
CA ALA A 350 5.79 7.43 0.79
C ALA A 350 6.10 5.94 0.64
N ARG A 351 6.64 5.51 -0.53
CA ARG A 351 7.07 4.13 -0.76
C ARG A 351 8.09 3.71 0.30
N MET A 352 9.12 4.53 0.53
CA MET A 352 10.18 4.19 1.48
C MET A 352 9.70 4.23 2.93
N ALA A 353 8.84 5.17 3.30
CA ALA A 353 8.21 5.20 4.63
C ALA A 353 7.32 3.96 4.88
N MET A 354 6.43 3.62 3.95
CA MET A 354 5.56 2.44 4.07
C MET A 354 6.36 1.15 4.07
N TYR A 355 7.46 1.11 3.31
CA TYR A 355 8.39 0.00 3.30
C TYR A 355 9.07 -0.20 4.67
N ALA A 356 9.56 0.87 5.31
CA ALA A 356 10.12 0.78 6.66
C ALA A 356 9.07 0.29 7.66
N ILE A 357 7.86 0.83 7.63
CA ILE A 357 6.78 0.40 8.53
C ILE A 357 6.45 -1.09 8.32
N LEU A 358 6.39 -1.55 7.07
CA LEU A 358 6.21 -2.97 6.76
C LEU A 358 7.31 -3.84 7.42
N ILE A 359 8.58 -3.45 7.33
CA ILE A 359 9.68 -4.19 7.97
C ILE A 359 9.49 -4.25 9.50
N SER A 360 9.09 -3.14 10.12
CA SER A 360 8.79 -3.09 11.55
C SER A 360 7.67 -4.07 11.92
N ASP A 361 6.55 -4.01 11.20
CA ASP A 361 5.39 -4.88 11.45
C ASP A 361 5.72 -6.36 11.28
N LEU A 362 6.52 -6.71 10.29
CA LEU A 362 6.95 -8.09 10.01
C LEU A 362 7.91 -8.68 11.06
N SER A 363 8.37 -7.87 12.01
CA SER A 363 9.19 -8.28 13.14
C SER A 363 8.37 -8.45 14.43
N GLU A 364 7.10 -8.04 14.42
CA GLU A 364 6.24 -8.02 15.59
C GLU A 364 5.27 -9.20 15.60
N LYS A 365 4.84 -9.59 16.79
CA LYS A 365 3.69 -10.49 16.94
C LYS A 365 2.41 -9.71 16.63
N PRO A 366 1.33 -10.39 16.15
CA PRO A 366 0.03 -9.75 16.01
C PRO A 366 -0.37 -9.06 17.33
N PRO A 367 -0.73 -7.77 17.31
CA PRO A 367 -1.04 -7.02 18.53
C PRO A 367 -2.36 -7.51 19.14
N GLN A 368 -2.56 -7.28 20.44
CA GLN A 368 -3.91 -7.28 21.00
C GLN A 368 -4.51 -5.89 20.88
N LEU A 369 -5.69 -5.80 20.27
CA LEU A 369 -6.38 -4.55 20.02
C LEU A 369 -7.68 -4.48 20.80
N ALA A 370 -8.03 -3.29 21.30
CA ALA A 370 -9.31 -3.06 21.98
C ALA A 370 -10.52 -3.34 21.07
N SER A 371 -10.35 -3.11 19.77
CA SER A 371 -11.27 -3.54 18.71
C SER A 371 -10.44 -3.83 17.46
N PRO A 372 -10.83 -4.81 16.62
CA PRO A 372 -10.11 -5.12 15.39
C PRO A 372 -9.94 -3.90 14.46
N MET A 373 -10.84 -2.92 14.53
CA MET A 373 -10.76 -1.68 13.73
C MET A 373 -9.58 -0.77 14.10
N HIS A 374 -8.98 -0.94 15.30
CA HIS A 374 -7.76 -0.21 15.68
C HIS A 374 -6.54 -0.65 14.86
N LEU A 375 -6.65 -1.70 14.04
CA LEU A 375 -5.59 -2.11 13.13
C LEU A 375 -5.14 -0.95 12.24
N PHE A 376 -6.08 -0.12 11.78
CA PHE A 376 -5.81 1.03 10.93
C PHE A 376 -5.45 2.30 11.69
N ALA A 377 -5.65 2.34 13.01
CA ALA A 377 -5.24 3.47 13.86
C ALA A 377 -3.73 3.45 14.13
N ARG A 378 -3.12 2.26 14.05
CA ARG A 378 -1.71 2.04 14.35
C ARG A 378 -0.82 2.51 13.23
N LYS A 379 0.35 3.05 13.60
CA LYS A 379 1.49 3.34 12.73
C LYS A 379 1.09 4.07 11.45
N SER A 380 0.16 4.99 11.58
CA SER A 380 -0.50 5.62 10.44
C SER A 380 0.16 6.93 10.07
N PHE A 381 0.54 7.04 8.80
CA PHE A 381 1.09 8.25 8.20
C PHE A 381 -0.02 8.99 7.45
N HIS A 382 -1.00 9.48 8.20
CA HIS A 382 -2.26 10.04 7.66
C HIS A 382 -2.14 11.46 7.08
N SER A 383 -0.93 11.98 6.88
CA SER A 383 -0.69 13.30 6.26
C SER A 383 -1.41 14.45 6.96
N GLY A 384 -1.47 14.40 8.28
CA GLY A 384 -2.16 15.41 9.10
C GLY A 384 -3.69 15.36 9.04
N GLY A 385 -4.27 14.52 8.18
CA GLY A 385 -5.72 14.46 7.96
C GLY A 385 -6.52 14.25 9.24
N TRP A 386 -6.07 13.35 10.13
CA TRP A 386 -6.76 13.06 11.39
C TRP A 386 -6.67 14.19 12.42
N ARG A 387 -5.62 15.00 12.39
CA ARG A 387 -5.38 16.09 13.33
C ARG A 387 -5.78 17.46 12.77
N CYS A 388 -6.15 17.51 11.48
CA CYS A 388 -6.70 18.70 10.85
C CYS A 388 -8.05 19.09 11.49
N PRO A 389 -8.22 20.35 11.91
CA PRO A 389 -9.40 20.80 12.65
C PRO A 389 -10.64 20.98 11.77
N PHE A 390 -10.51 20.83 10.46
CA PHE A 390 -11.58 21.09 9.49
C PHE A 390 -11.97 19.84 8.71
N GLU A 391 -13.23 19.77 8.29
CA GLU A 391 -13.70 18.73 7.38
C GLU A 391 -13.05 18.89 6.01
N LEU A 392 -12.41 17.82 5.48
CA LEU A 392 -11.70 17.88 4.20
C LEU A 392 -12.61 18.32 3.04
N SER A 393 -13.88 17.89 3.07
CA SER A 393 -14.90 18.28 2.10
C SER A 393 -15.18 19.79 2.07
N SER A 394 -14.97 20.50 3.20
CA SER A 394 -15.12 21.96 3.25
C SER A 394 -13.92 22.71 2.68
N LEU A 395 -12.74 22.07 2.64
CA LEU A 395 -11.50 22.71 2.22
C LEU A 395 -11.31 22.72 0.70
N GLY A 396 -11.94 21.78 -0.02
CA GLY A 396 -11.61 21.44 -1.42
C GLY A 396 -11.47 22.64 -2.37
N MET A 397 -12.43 23.57 -2.39
CA MET A 397 -12.38 24.74 -3.28
C MET A 397 -11.24 25.70 -2.90
N THR A 398 -11.11 26.03 -1.61
CA THR A 398 -10.07 26.94 -1.11
C THR A 398 -8.68 26.34 -1.33
N THR A 399 -8.50 25.05 -1.03
CA THR A 399 -7.27 24.30 -1.29
C THR A 399 -6.92 24.31 -2.76
N TRP A 400 -7.88 24.10 -3.65
CA TRP A 400 -7.66 24.16 -5.09
C TRP A 400 -7.24 25.56 -5.54
N VAL A 401 -7.88 26.62 -5.06
CA VAL A 401 -7.50 28.01 -5.39
C VAL A 401 -6.08 28.32 -4.92
N LEU A 402 -5.74 27.95 -3.68
CA LEU A 402 -4.39 28.15 -3.12
C LEU A 402 -3.35 27.34 -3.91
N GLY A 403 -3.64 26.10 -4.25
CA GLY A 403 -2.77 25.27 -5.09
C GLY A 403 -2.60 25.82 -6.51
N LYS A 404 -3.58 26.55 -7.04
CA LYS A 404 -3.48 27.17 -8.37
C LYS A 404 -2.69 28.49 -8.35
N LEU A 405 -2.93 29.33 -7.33
CA LEU A 405 -2.38 30.70 -7.26
C LEU A 405 -1.02 30.77 -6.58
N ALA A 406 -0.79 29.92 -5.58
CA ALA A 406 0.43 29.92 -4.77
C ALA A 406 0.83 28.48 -4.40
N PRO A 407 1.13 27.62 -5.38
CA PRO A 407 1.44 26.22 -5.13
C PRO A 407 2.69 26.10 -4.25
N ARG A 408 2.58 25.34 -3.16
CA ARG A 408 3.76 24.97 -2.34
C ARG A 408 4.46 23.77 -2.97
N LYS A 409 4.96 23.98 -4.21
CA LYS A 409 5.70 22.93 -4.93
C LYS A 409 6.99 22.64 -4.18
N ARG A 410 7.23 21.36 -3.91
CA ARG A 410 8.55 20.87 -3.54
C ARG A 410 9.44 20.76 -4.79
N PRO A 411 10.77 20.86 -4.63
CA PRO A 411 11.69 20.65 -5.75
C PRO A 411 11.39 19.30 -6.42
N LYS A 412 11.30 19.30 -7.75
CA LYS A 412 11.22 18.06 -8.51
C LYS A 412 12.63 17.47 -8.59
N HIS A 413 12.77 16.21 -8.21
CA HIS A 413 13.98 15.43 -8.43
C HIS A 413 14.27 15.22 -9.93
#